data_AF-A0ABD2T7W7-F1
#
_entry.id   AF-A0ABD2T7W7-F1
#
_cell.length_a   1.000
_cell.length_b   1.000
_cell.length_c   1.000
_cell.angle_alpha   90.00
_cell.angle_beta   90.00
_cell.angle_gamma   90.00
#
_symmetry.space_group_name_H-M   'P 1'
#
loop_
_entity.id
_entity.type
_entity.pdbx_description
1 polymer ?
#
loop_
_entity_poly.entity_id
_entity_poly.type
_entity_poly.pdbx_seq_one_letter_code
_entity_poly.pdbx_strand_id
1 'polypeptide(L)'
;MAPLLFFAFFLLIASTNGAAPGAFPPVNVSSPTPPVPMPPTTPYPPPIRLITPPPPPPVKLPSPPPAVKLPPPPPSPPLPTPPVSPPKTTADCIPLCSVRCKLHSRKNVCLRACTTCCLRCKCVPPGQYGNREKCGKCYANMATRGGRLKCP
;
A
#
# COMPACT_ATOMS: atom_id res chain seq x y z
N MET A 1 -40.49 -23.36 46.57
CA MET A 1 -40.10 -22.15 47.34
C MET A 1 -38.58 -22.10 47.25
N ALA A 2 -37.86 -21.25 46.51
CA ALA A 2 -38.12 -19.94 45.94
C ALA A 2 -37.19 -19.68 44.73
N PRO A 3 -37.71 -19.62 43.49
CA PRO A 3 -36.92 -19.22 42.32
C PRO A 3 -37.35 -17.86 41.73
N LEU A 4 -38.08 -17.02 42.48
CA LEU A 4 -38.69 -15.79 41.97
C LEU A 4 -37.97 -14.48 42.37
N LEU A 5 -36.88 -14.54 43.14
CA LEU A 5 -36.17 -13.33 43.60
C LEU A 5 -34.95 -12.93 42.74
N PHE A 6 -34.48 -13.77 41.83
CA PHE A 6 -33.35 -13.42 40.95
C PHE A 6 -33.75 -12.70 39.66
N PHE A 7 -34.99 -12.85 39.19
CA PHE A 7 -35.46 -12.19 37.97
C PHE A 7 -35.82 -10.70 38.16
N ALA A 8 -36.01 -10.24 39.40
CA ALA A 8 -36.32 -8.84 39.69
C ALA A 8 -35.08 -7.92 39.69
N PHE A 9 -33.86 -8.46 39.78
CA PHE A 9 -32.63 -7.66 39.74
C PHE A 9 -32.21 -7.24 38.33
N PHE A 10 -32.67 -7.94 37.29
CA PHE A 10 -32.35 -7.60 35.90
C PHE A 10 -33.20 -6.46 35.32
N LEU A 11 -34.30 -6.07 35.97
CA LEU A 11 -35.18 -4.97 35.51
C LEU A 11 -34.87 -3.61 36.15
N LEU A 12 -33.92 -3.52 37.09
CA LEU A 12 -33.52 -2.25 37.75
C LEU A 12 -32.25 -1.61 37.20
N ILE A 13 -31.58 -2.20 36.20
CA ILE A 13 -30.42 -1.57 35.51
C ILE A 13 -30.85 -0.87 34.19
N ALA A 14 -32.15 -0.72 33.95
CA ALA A 14 -32.72 -0.03 32.80
C ALA A 14 -32.95 1.48 33.08
N SER A 15 -32.01 2.17 33.72
CA SER A 15 -32.10 3.63 33.87
C SER A 15 -30.73 4.30 33.97
N THR A 16 -30.61 5.41 33.23
CA THR A 16 -29.47 6.34 33.12
C THR A 16 -28.34 5.81 32.20
N ASN A 17 -27.98 6.40 31.04
CA ASN A 17 -28.06 7.78 30.60
C ASN A 17 -28.20 7.86 29.08
N GLY A 18 -29.07 8.77 28.63
CA GLY A 18 -29.12 9.23 27.25
C GLY A 18 -27.92 10.13 26.93
N ALA A 19 -27.35 9.91 25.75
CA ALA A 19 -26.50 10.89 25.08
C ALA A 19 -27.18 11.18 23.72
N ALA A 20 -27.84 12.33 23.65
CA ALA A 20 -28.42 12.86 22.43
C ALA A 20 -27.30 13.15 21.39
N PRO A 21 -27.59 13.07 20.09
CA PRO A 21 -26.63 13.35 19.03
C PRO A 21 -26.22 14.83 19.06
N GLY A 22 -24.91 15.07 19.08
CA GLY A 22 -24.33 16.40 18.96
C GLY A 22 -24.86 17.10 17.70
N ALA A 23 -25.51 18.23 17.92
CA ALA A 23 -25.85 19.20 16.90
C ALA A 23 -24.56 19.69 16.24
N PHE A 24 -24.34 19.31 14.97
CA PHE A 24 -23.35 19.96 14.14
C PHE A 24 -23.81 21.41 13.88
N PRO A 25 -22.91 22.41 13.95
CA PRO A 25 -23.27 23.77 13.60
C PRO A 25 -23.71 23.84 12.13
N PRO A 26 -24.61 24.77 11.76
CA PRO A 26 -24.97 24.95 10.36
C PRO A 26 -23.72 25.34 9.57
N VAL A 27 -23.35 24.50 8.61
CA VAL A 27 -22.40 24.85 7.56
C VAL A 27 -23.03 26.02 6.79
N ASN A 28 -22.47 27.22 6.98
CA ASN A 28 -22.78 28.39 6.19
C ASN A 28 -22.20 28.17 4.79
N VAL A 29 -23.00 27.60 3.88
CA VAL A 29 -22.65 27.45 2.47
C VAL A 29 -22.81 28.81 1.83
N SER A 30 -21.72 29.58 1.80
CA SER A 30 -21.62 30.79 0.99
C SER A 30 -21.98 30.47 -0.47
N SER A 31 -22.80 31.35 -1.05
CA SER A 31 -23.46 31.26 -2.35
C SER A 31 -22.63 30.70 -3.52
N PRO A 32 -23.28 30.07 -4.51
CA PRO A 32 -22.64 29.70 -5.76
C PRO A 32 -22.12 30.95 -6.50
N THR A 33 -20.83 30.96 -6.80
CA THR A 33 -20.22 31.95 -7.71
C THR A 33 -20.94 31.94 -9.06
N PRO A 34 -21.21 33.11 -9.67
CA PRO A 34 -21.81 33.18 -10.99
C PRO A 34 -20.91 32.49 -12.04
N PRO A 35 -21.48 31.85 -13.07
CA PRO A 35 -20.71 31.27 -14.15
C PRO A 35 -19.95 32.37 -14.87
N VAL A 36 -18.62 32.27 -14.88
CA VAL A 36 -17.75 33.16 -15.66
C VAL A 36 -18.07 32.93 -17.15
N PRO A 37 -18.31 33.99 -17.94
CA PRO A 37 -18.51 33.84 -19.39
C PRO A 37 -17.29 33.14 -20.01
N MET A 38 -17.52 32.02 -20.70
CA MET A 38 -16.45 31.36 -21.46
C MET A 38 -16.00 32.28 -22.61
N PRO A 39 -14.69 32.39 -22.87
CA PRO A 39 -14.17 33.18 -23.98
C PRO A 39 -14.62 32.57 -25.33
N PRO A 40 -14.82 33.40 -26.37
CA PRO A 40 -15.22 32.92 -27.69
C PRO A 40 -14.13 32.04 -28.30
N THR A 41 -14.48 30.81 -28.62
CA THR A 41 -13.61 29.85 -29.31
C THR A 41 -13.40 30.31 -30.75
N THR A 42 -12.21 30.85 -31.05
CA THR A 42 -11.82 31.10 -32.44
C THR A 42 -11.69 29.78 -33.19
N PRO A 43 -12.13 29.68 -34.46
CA PRO A 43 -11.90 28.50 -35.28
C PRO A 43 -10.39 28.30 -35.45
N TYR A 44 -9.86 27.24 -34.84
CA TYR A 44 -8.46 26.88 -35.01
C TYR A 44 -8.18 26.59 -36.49
N PRO A 45 -7.08 27.11 -37.06
CA PRO A 45 -6.68 26.75 -38.41
C PRO A 45 -6.41 25.24 -38.48
N PRO A 46 -6.71 24.59 -39.62
CA PRO A 46 -6.44 23.17 -39.78
C PRO A 46 -4.94 22.91 -39.61
N PRO A 47 -4.55 21.83 -38.90
CA PRO A 47 -3.14 21.52 -38.69
C PRO A 47 -2.46 21.24 -40.04
N ILE A 48 -1.45 22.04 -40.36
CA ILE A 48 -0.57 21.80 -41.50
C ILE A 48 0.13 20.45 -41.27
N ARG A 49 -0.19 19.46 -42.12
CA ARG A 49 0.46 18.15 -42.07
C ARG A 49 1.88 18.28 -42.62
N LEU A 50 2.84 18.49 -41.72
CA LEU A 50 4.26 18.30 -42.00
C LEU A 50 4.49 16.82 -42.34
N ILE A 51 4.76 16.53 -43.61
CA ILE A 51 5.17 15.21 -44.06
C ILE A 51 6.58 14.98 -43.52
N THR A 52 6.70 14.35 -42.35
CA THR A 52 7.99 13.91 -41.82
C THR A 52 8.51 12.73 -42.64
N PRO A 53 9.77 12.74 -43.09
CA PRO A 53 10.37 11.60 -43.78
C PRO A 53 10.33 10.35 -42.89
N PRO A 54 10.26 9.15 -43.49
CA PRO A 54 10.22 7.91 -42.72
C PRO A 54 11.49 7.78 -41.85
N PRO A 55 11.34 7.34 -40.59
CA PRO A 55 12.49 7.19 -39.70
C PRO A 55 13.46 6.15 -40.28
N PRO A 56 14.78 6.34 -40.14
CA PRO A 56 15.75 5.34 -40.56
C PRO A 56 15.49 4.02 -39.81
N PRO A 57 15.84 2.86 -40.41
CA PRO A 57 15.69 1.58 -39.74
C PRO A 57 16.46 1.59 -38.41
N PRO A 58 15.91 0.99 -37.35
CA PRO A 58 16.56 1.00 -36.04
C PRO A 58 17.91 0.28 -36.14
N VAL A 59 18.99 1.04 -36.07
CA VAL A 59 20.33 0.49 -35.85
C VAL A 59 20.30 -0.15 -34.46
N LYS A 60 20.33 -1.48 -34.40
CA LYS A 60 20.51 -2.21 -33.14
C LYS A 60 21.84 -1.75 -32.55
N LEU A 61 21.77 -0.90 -31.53
CA LEU A 61 22.92 -0.60 -30.71
C LEU A 61 23.42 -1.94 -30.16
N PRO A 62 24.70 -2.30 -30.36
CA PRO A 62 25.27 -3.49 -29.74
C PRO A 62 24.94 -3.47 -28.26
N SER A 63 24.32 -4.55 -27.79
CA SER A 63 24.01 -4.75 -26.39
C SER A 63 25.23 -4.37 -25.55
N PRO A 64 25.09 -3.56 -24.48
CA PRO A 64 26.20 -3.35 -23.57
C PRO A 64 26.71 -4.73 -23.13
N PRO A 65 28.03 -4.94 -23.06
CA PRO A 65 28.59 -6.22 -22.63
C PRO A 65 27.94 -6.61 -21.29
N PRO A 66 27.58 -7.89 -21.08
CA PRO A 66 27.05 -8.31 -19.81
C PRO A 66 28.05 -7.89 -18.73
N ALA A 67 27.59 -7.06 -17.80
CA ALA A 67 28.38 -6.70 -16.63
C ALA A 67 28.90 -8.00 -16.03
N VAL A 68 30.23 -8.15 -16.00
CA VAL A 68 30.90 -9.31 -15.40
C VAL A 68 30.38 -9.39 -13.97
N LYS A 69 29.52 -10.36 -13.71
CA LYS A 69 29.12 -10.68 -12.34
C LYS A 69 30.40 -11.14 -11.67
N LEU A 70 30.98 -10.32 -10.80
CA LEU A 70 31.82 -10.89 -9.75
C LEU A 70 31.02 -12.04 -9.13
N PRO A 71 31.64 -13.21 -8.89
CA PRO A 71 31.02 -14.26 -8.11
C PRO A 71 30.41 -13.61 -6.86
N PRO A 72 29.15 -13.91 -6.52
CA PRO A 72 28.60 -13.43 -5.26
C PRO A 72 29.59 -13.84 -4.16
N PRO A 73 29.92 -12.95 -3.20
CA PRO A 73 30.72 -13.37 -2.06
C PRO A 73 30.05 -14.60 -1.43
N PRO A 74 30.83 -15.60 -1.00
CA PRO A 74 30.27 -16.81 -0.40
C PRO A 74 29.26 -16.40 0.67
N PRO A 75 28.11 -17.09 0.77
CA PRO A 75 27.15 -16.81 1.82
C PRO A 75 27.89 -16.87 3.15
N SER A 76 27.96 -15.73 3.85
CA SER A 76 28.49 -15.68 5.21
C SER A 76 27.79 -16.77 6.01
N PRO A 77 28.51 -17.50 6.89
CA PRO A 77 27.91 -18.54 7.70
C PRO A 77 26.64 -17.99 8.38
N PRO A 78 25.55 -18.78 8.45
CA PRO A 78 24.33 -18.31 9.07
C PRO A 78 24.66 -17.91 10.50
N LEU A 79 24.66 -16.60 10.75
CA LEU A 79 24.75 -16.07 12.10
C LEU A 79 23.63 -16.74 12.91
N PRO A 80 23.88 -17.11 14.19
CA PRO A 80 22.87 -17.71 15.05
C PRO A 80 21.61 -16.86 14.96
N THR A 81 20.54 -17.41 14.37
CA THR A 81 19.28 -16.67 14.21
C THR A 81 18.79 -16.32 15.60
N PRO A 82 18.72 -15.02 15.98
CA PRO A 82 18.05 -14.65 17.21
C PRO A 82 16.60 -15.16 17.13
N PRO A 83 15.97 -15.50 18.27
CA PRO A 83 14.55 -15.83 18.28
C PRO A 83 13.80 -14.73 17.53
N VAL A 84 13.00 -15.12 16.52
CA VAL A 84 12.36 -14.23 15.55
C VAL A 84 11.35 -13.34 16.28
N SER A 85 11.84 -12.30 16.94
CA SER A 85 11.02 -11.24 17.48
C SER A 85 10.44 -10.46 16.30
N PRO A 86 9.15 -10.13 16.33
CA PRO A 86 8.50 -9.36 15.26
C PRO A 86 9.33 -8.11 14.93
N PRO A 87 9.63 -7.81 13.65
CA PRO A 87 10.34 -6.59 13.27
C PRO A 87 9.57 -5.37 13.78
N LYS A 88 10.19 -4.60 14.67
CA LYS A 88 9.58 -3.42 15.30
C LYS A 88 10.10 -2.12 14.70
N THR A 89 11.27 -2.15 14.04
CA THR A 89 11.91 -0.97 13.46
C THR A 89 12.10 -1.10 11.95
N THR A 90 12.31 0.03 11.27
CA THR A 90 12.60 0.07 9.83
C THR A 90 13.87 -0.72 9.49
N ALA A 91 14.87 -0.69 10.37
CA ALA A 91 16.14 -1.40 10.19
C ALA A 91 15.93 -2.92 10.12
N ASP A 92 15.00 -3.47 10.91
CA ASP A 92 14.67 -4.90 10.90
C ASP A 92 13.89 -5.30 9.64
N CYS A 93 13.08 -4.38 9.10
CA CYS A 93 12.28 -4.61 7.91
C CYS A 93 13.12 -4.68 6.62
N ILE A 94 14.19 -3.88 6.51
CA ILE A 94 15.03 -3.79 5.31
C ILE A 94 15.61 -5.16 4.88
N PRO A 95 16.32 -5.92 5.75
CA PRO A 95 16.90 -7.19 5.35
C PRO A 95 15.82 -8.23 5.01
N LEU A 96 14.71 -8.25 5.75
CA LEU A 96 13.59 -9.17 5.48
C LEU A 96 12.93 -8.87 4.12
N CYS A 97 12.68 -7.59 3.84
CA CYS A 97 12.12 -7.14 2.56
C CYS A 97 13.09 -7.33 1.40
N SER A 98 14.40 -7.23 1.62
CA SER A 98 15.42 -7.52 0.61
C SER A 98 15.34 -8.98 0.14
N VAL A 99 15.23 -9.92 1.09
CA VAL A 99 15.05 -11.35 0.77
C VAL A 99 13.75 -11.57 0.00
N ARG A 100 12.67 -10.88 0.38
CA ARG A 100 11.34 -11.00 -0.23
C ARG A 100 11.30 -10.50 -1.67
N CYS A 101 11.93 -9.36 -1.91
CA CYS A 101 11.95 -8.70 -3.19
C CYS A 101 13.07 -9.18 -4.14
N LYS A 102 13.90 -10.15 -3.72
CA LYS A 102 15.08 -10.60 -4.45
C LYS A 102 14.78 -11.07 -5.88
N LEU A 103 13.66 -11.76 -6.08
CA LEU A 103 13.21 -12.29 -7.39
C LEU A 103 12.15 -11.40 -8.06
N HIS A 104 11.75 -10.30 -7.42
CA HIS A 104 10.75 -9.41 -7.98
C HIS A 104 11.35 -8.61 -9.15
N SER A 105 10.65 -8.58 -10.30
CA SER A 105 11.11 -7.84 -11.49
C SER A 105 11.42 -6.37 -11.17
N ARG A 106 10.57 -5.74 -10.35
CA ARG A 106 10.75 -4.36 -9.86
C ARG A 106 11.17 -4.33 -8.39
N LYS A 107 12.46 -4.55 -8.12
CA LYS A 107 13.01 -4.66 -6.76
C LYS A 107 12.76 -3.42 -5.89
N ASN A 108 13.02 -2.23 -6.42
CA ASN A 108 12.89 -0.96 -5.67
C ASN A 108 11.42 -0.67 -5.28
N VAL A 109 10.48 -0.98 -6.17
CA VAL A 109 9.04 -0.82 -5.90
C VAL A 109 8.59 -1.82 -4.84
N CYS A 110 9.00 -3.09 -4.99
CA CYS A 110 8.72 -4.13 -4.00
C CYS A 110 9.28 -3.77 -2.62
N LEU A 111 10.52 -3.30 -2.54
CA LEU A 111 11.16 -2.91 -1.27
C LEU A 111 10.38 -1.80 -0.57
N ARG A 112 9.98 -0.75 -1.28
CA ARG A 112 9.16 0.35 -0.73
C ARG A 112 7.79 -0.12 -0.22
N ALA A 113 7.14 -1.00 -0.98
CA ALA A 113 5.85 -1.56 -0.58
C ALA A 113 6.00 -2.47 0.65
N CYS A 114 6.99 -3.36 0.63
CA CYS A 114 7.28 -4.29 1.72
C CYS A 114 7.64 -3.56 3.01
N THR A 115 8.51 -2.55 3.00
CA THR A 115 8.85 -1.80 4.23
C THR A 115 7.64 -1.08 4.80
N THR A 116 6.78 -0.50 3.96
CA THR A 116 5.50 0.09 4.43
C THR A 116 4.61 -0.95 5.10
N CYS A 117 4.50 -2.14 4.50
CA CYS A 117 3.70 -3.24 5.04
C CYS A 117 4.31 -3.81 6.33
N CYS A 118 5.63 -3.91 6.40
CA CYS A 118 6.37 -4.37 7.56
C CYS A 118 6.23 -3.40 8.74
N LEU A 119 6.32 -2.09 8.51
CA LEU A 119 6.15 -1.10 9.58
C LEU A 119 4.73 -1.10 10.16
N ARG A 120 3.72 -1.38 9.32
CA ARG A 120 2.32 -1.48 9.76
C ARG A 120 2.01 -2.79 10.47
N CYS A 121 2.40 -3.90 9.87
CA CYS A 121 2.03 -5.24 10.35
C CYS A 121 3.09 -5.88 11.25
N LYS A 122 4.27 -5.27 11.39
CA LYS A 122 5.41 -5.77 12.15
C LYS A 122 5.76 -7.20 11.80
N CYS A 123 5.56 -7.57 10.52
CA CYS A 123 5.73 -8.93 10.03
C CYS A 123 6.02 -8.90 8.52
N VAL A 124 6.99 -9.69 8.10
CA VAL A 124 7.30 -9.98 6.69
C VAL A 124 7.21 -11.49 6.51
N PRO A 125 6.41 -11.99 5.55
CA PRO A 125 6.32 -13.42 5.27
C PRO A 125 7.70 -14.02 5.01
N PRO A 126 7.96 -15.31 5.27
CA PRO A 126 9.11 -16.05 4.74
C PRO A 126 8.88 -16.46 3.27
N GLY A 127 9.95 -16.67 2.48
CA GLY A 127 9.87 -17.08 1.05
C GLY A 127 9.49 -15.96 0.07
N GLN A 128 9.96 -15.97 -1.18
CA GLN A 128 9.89 -14.84 -2.12
C GLN A 128 8.50 -14.62 -2.75
N TYR A 129 7.66 -15.66 -2.73
CA TYR A 129 6.33 -15.68 -3.31
C TYR A 129 5.37 -16.36 -2.33
N GLY A 130 4.14 -15.85 -2.24
CA GLY A 130 3.10 -16.43 -1.38
C GLY A 130 3.35 -16.20 0.11
N ASN A 131 2.84 -17.12 0.94
CA ASN A 131 3.02 -17.13 2.40
C ASN A 131 2.49 -15.92 3.18
N ARG A 132 1.59 -15.16 2.57
CA ARG A 132 0.99 -13.95 3.14
C ARG A 132 0.17 -14.28 4.39
N GLU A 133 -0.38 -15.49 4.45
CA GLU A 133 -1.10 -16.04 5.58
C GLU A 133 -0.25 -16.16 6.86
N LYS A 134 1.08 -16.30 6.73
CA LYS A 134 1.99 -16.37 7.89
C LYS A 134 2.07 -15.06 8.69
N CYS A 135 1.84 -13.93 8.03
CA CYS A 135 1.69 -12.63 8.68
C CYS A 135 0.22 -12.22 8.90
N GLY A 136 -0.70 -13.17 8.71
CA GLY A 136 -2.12 -12.99 8.92
C GLY A 136 -2.78 -11.95 8.01
N LYS A 137 -3.95 -11.48 8.46
CA LYS A 137 -4.84 -10.60 7.69
C LYS A 137 -4.22 -9.23 7.40
N CYS A 138 -3.35 -8.72 8.27
CA CYS A 138 -2.77 -7.38 8.10
C CYS A 138 -1.95 -7.29 6.80
N TYR A 139 -1.02 -8.23 6.58
CA TYR A 139 -0.21 -8.25 5.37
C TYR A 139 -1.01 -8.73 4.15
N ALA A 140 -1.88 -9.73 4.35
CA ALA A 140 -2.65 -10.32 3.26
C ALA A 140 -3.72 -9.38 2.69
N ASN A 141 -4.44 -8.64 3.53
CA ASN A 141 -5.62 -7.84 3.14
C ASN A 141 -5.31 -6.36 2.92
N MET A 142 -4.06 -5.93 3.08
CA MET A 142 -3.71 -4.55 2.80
C MET A 142 -3.87 -4.25 1.32
N ALA A 143 -4.86 -3.40 1.01
CA ALA A 143 -5.17 -2.97 -0.34
C ALA A 143 -4.82 -1.48 -0.54
N THR A 144 -4.55 -1.13 -1.78
CA THR A 144 -4.52 0.26 -2.26
C THR A 144 -5.94 0.78 -2.46
N ARG A 145 -6.11 2.09 -2.67
CA ARG A 145 -7.43 2.70 -2.96
C ARG A 145 -8.13 2.05 -4.18
N GLY A 146 -7.36 1.46 -5.10
CA GLY A 146 -7.90 0.75 -6.27
C GLY A 146 -8.20 -0.74 -6.03
N GLY A 147 -8.34 -1.20 -4.79
CA GLY A 147 -8.70 -2.59 -4.46
C GLY A 147 -7.61 -3.64 -4.72
N ARG A 148 -6.46 -3.23 -5.25
CA ARG A 148 -5.32 -4.13 -5.48
C ARG A 148 -4.49 -4.31 -4.21
N LEU A 149 -4.02 -5.53 -4.00
CA LEU A 149 -3.11 -5.87 -2.91
C LEU A 149 -1.86 -4.99 -2.95
N LYS A 150 -1.60 -4.28 -1.84
CA LYS A 150 -0.50 -3.34 -1.69
C LYS A 150 0.81 -4.05 -1.37
N CYS A 151 0.77 -5.10 -0.55
CA CYS A 151 1.95 -5.83 -0.11
C CYS A 151 2.36 -6.88 -1.13
N PRO A 152 3.68 -7.02 -1.39
CA PRO A 152 4.22 -8.01 -2.32
C PRO A 152 3.99 -9.44 -1.80
#